data_AF-A0A7X8JY67-F1
#
_entry.id   AF-A0A7X8JY67-F1
#
_cell.length_a   1.000
_cell.length_b   1.000
_cell.length_c   1.000
_cell.angle_alpha   90.00
_cell.angle_beta   90.00
_cell.angle_gamma   90.00
#
_symmetry.space_group_name_H-M   'P 1'
#
loop_
_entity.id
_entity.type
_entity.pdbx_description
1 polymer ?
#
loop_
_entity_poly.entity_id
_entity_poly.type
_entity_poly.pdbx_seq_one_letter_code
_entity_poly.pdbx_strand_id
1 'polypeptide(L)'
;MLLNDEKLSFDVDPYIKEGRTLVPFRGILEALGAEVIWNPDEKSVTTKSATTEIYLKIGSNETLVNGEKVIIDVAAEITDSRTFVPLRFVSENLGATVLWDGATRTVAIEYNTISLVEEPEDEEFPASSGAIGVFDNGDIRIIIDKVEFNSSEKKFHIYGKANFNGKRVALSVFDSKGNVIVADFVNFGNEQKLKSFEAVVHTGTSQYNAESIIINAPDKEGNKMVRIASIDI
;
A
#
# COMPACT_ATOMS: atom_id res chain seq x y z
N MET A 1 17.15 7.52 -1.18
CA MET A 1 15.94 6.75 -1.50
C MET A 1 14.75 7.64 -1.21
N LEU A 2 13.73 7.60 -2.05
CA LEU A 2 12.48 8.33 -1.87
C LEU A 2 11.35 7.32 -1.63
N LEU A 3 10.40 7.66 -0.75
CA LEU A 3 9.11 7.00 -0.61
C LEU A 3 8.04 8.08 -0.80
N ASN A 4 7.23 7.97 -1.84
CA ASN A 4 6.22 8.97 -2.19
C ASN A 4 6.80 10.40 -2.22
N ASP A 5 7.90 10.56 -2.95
CA ASP A 5 8.67 11.80 -3.09
C ASP A 5 9.38 12.31 -1.81
N GLU A 6 9.15 11.68 -0.66
CA GLU A 6 9.83 12.01 0.60
C GLU A 6 11.12 11.21 0.79
N LYS A 7 12.15 11.87 1.31
CA LYS A 7 13.44 11.21 1.57
C LYS A 7 13.32 10.23 2.73
N LEU A 8 13.52 8.95 2.44
CA LEU A 8 13.61 7.91 3.46
C LEU A 8 15.05 7.77 3.97
N SER A 9 15.22 7.80 5.29
CA SER A 9 16.51 7.64 5.97
C SER A 9 16.56 6.29 6.68
N PHE A 10 17.71 5.63 6.62
CA PHE A 10 17.98 4.38 7.32
C PHE A 10 19.09 4.58 8.35
N ASP A 11 19.11 3.73 9.37
CA ASP A 11 20.21 3.66 10.33
C ASP A 11 21.46 2.96 9.74
N VAL A 12 21.26 2.15 8.69
CA VAL A 12 22.33 1.54 7.88
C VAL A 12 22.04 1.75 6.40
N ASP A 13 23.06 2.13 5.63
CA ASP A 13 22.89 2.45 4.21
C ASP A 13 22.50 1.22 3.38
N PRO A 14 21.52 1.37 2.45
CA PRO A 14 21.30 0.40 1.38
C PRO A 14 22.56 0.20 0.53
N TYR A 15 22.76 -1.02 0.02
CA TYR A 15 23.87 -1.33 -0.88
C TYR A 15 23.42 -2.19 -2.04
N ILE A 16 24.28 -2.31 -3.06
CA ILE A 16 24.00 -3.13 -4.24
C ILE A 16 24.82 -4.42 -4.14
N LYS A 17 24.15 -5.57 -4.28
CA LYS A 17 24.78 -6.89 -4.42
C LYS A 17 24.19 -7.59 -5.63
N GLU A 18 25.05 -8.08 -6.51
CA GLU A 18 24.63 -8.84 -7.71
C GLU A 18 23.57 -8.10 -8.56
N GLY A 19 23.69 -6.77 -8.66
CA GLY A 19 22.74 -5.95 -9.42
C GLY A 19 21.35 -5.82 -8.79
N ARG A 20 21.20 -6.13 -7.50
CA ARG A 20 20.00 -5.87 -6.69
C ARG A 20 20.33 -4.90 -5.58
N THR A 21 19.43 -3.96 -5.32
CA THR A 21 19.53 -3.07 -4.15
C THR A 21 18.99 -3.82 -2.94
N LEU A 22 19.84 -3.96 -1.92
CA LEU A 22 19.48 -4.49 -0.62
C LEU A 22 19.31 -3.36 0.37
N VAL A 23 18.31 -3.51 1.22
CA VAL A 23 17.83 -2.48 2.14
C VAL A 23 17.59 -3.07 3.52
N PRO A 24 17.79 -2.31 4.60
CA PRO A 24 17.39 -2.74 5.93
C PRO A 24 15.89 -3.07 5.95
N PHE A 25 15.57 -4.32 6.29
CA PHE A 25 14.23 -4.90 6.15
C PHE A 25 13.14 -4.07 6.82
N ARG A 26 13.37 -3.67 8.08
CA ARG A 26 12.36 -3.00 8.90
C ARG A 26 12.00 -1.61 8.36
N GLY A 27 12.99 -0.82 7.95
CA GLY A 27 12.79 0.60 7.62
C GLY A 27 11.86 0.84 6.43
N ILE A 28 11.82 -0.07 5.45
CA ILE A 28 10.96 0.07 4.27
C ILE A 28 9.59 -0.53 4.51
N LEU A 29 9.52 -1.66 5.21
CA LEU A 29 8.26 -2.38 5.35
C LEU A 29 7.31 -1.70 6.34
N GLU A 30 7.85 -1.14 7.42
CA GLU A 30 7.05 -0.28 8.31
C GLU A 30 6.51 0.95 7.56
N ALA A 31 7.34 1.55 6.69
CA ALA A 31 6.93 2.69 5.88
C ALA A 31 5.89 2.33 4.80
N LEU A 32 5.82 1.06 4.38
CA LEU A 32 4.78 0.50 3.53
C LEU A 32 3.57 -0.03 4.32
N GLY A 33 3.51 0.20 5.63
CA GLY A 33 2.39 -0.22 6.48
C GLY A 33 2.32 -1.74 6.72
N ALA A 34 3.41 -2.47 6.49
CA ALA A 34 3.49 -3.91 6.71
C ALA A 34 4.04 -4.24 8.11
N GLU A 35 3.44 -5.25 8.74
CA GLU A 35 3.94 -5.82 9.99
C GLU A 35 5.19 -6.65 9.72
N VAL A 36 6.20 -6.53 10.58
CA VAL A 36 7.48 -7.25 10.46
C VAL A 36 7.72 -8.15 11.67
N ILE A 37 7.88 -9.44 11.41
CA ILE A 37 8.14 -10.47 12.42
C ILE A 37 9.49 -11.13 12.13
N TRP A 38 10.40 -11.06 13.10
CA TRP A 38 11.66 -11.79 13.06
C TRP A 38 11.53 -13.11 13.83
N ASN A 39 11.85 -14.23 13.19
CA ASN A 39 11.82 -15.56 13.80
C ASN A 39 13.27 -16.03 14.03
N PRO A 40 13.79 -15.94 15.27
CA PRO A 40 15.19 -16.25 15.55
C PRO A 40 15.53 -17.73 15.34
N ASP A 41 14.63 -18.64 15.72
CA ASP A 41 14.85 -20.08 15.66
C ASP A 41 14.98 -20.59 14.22
N GLU A 42 14.20 -20.02 13.32
CA GLU A 42 14.23 -20.37 11.89
C GLU A 42 15.26 -19.57 11.09
N LYS A 43 15.81 -18.50 11.69
CA LYS A 43 16.54 -17.44 10.99
C LYS A 43 15.76 -16.97 9.77
N SER A 44 14.54 -16.53 10.00
CA SER A 44 13.63 -16.09 8.96
C SER A 44 12.95 -14.79 9.36
N VAL A 45 12.44 -14.10 8.36
CA VAL A 45 11.66 -12.90 8.54
C VAL A 45 10.36 -13.02 7.77
N THR A 46 9.27 -12.67 8.43
CA THR A 46 7.93 -12.65 7.85
C THR A 46 7.45 -11.21 7.82
N THR A 47 6.94 -10.77 6.68
CA THR A 47 6.23 -9.49 6.58
C THR A 47 4.80 -9.71 6.11
N LYS A 48 3.87 -8.93 6.66
CA LYS A 48 2.43 -9.04 6.37
C LYS A 48 1.83 -7.68 6.06
N SER A 49 1.19 -7.54 4.91
CA SER A 49 0.25 -6.45 4.61
C SER A 49 -1.20 -6.91 4.80
N ALA A 50 -2.17 -6.15 4.28
CA ALA A 50 -3.56 -6.58 4.23
C ALA A 50 -3.79 -7.77 3.29
N THR A 51 -3.00 -7.86 2.23
CA THR A 51 -3.24 -8.75 1.08
C THR A 51 -2.11 -9.75 0.86
N THR A 52 -0.93 -9.49 1.42
CA THR A 52 0.27 -10.29 1.14
C THR A 52 1.00 -10.65 2.43
N GLU A 53 1.33 -11.92 2.59
CA GLU A 53 2.34 -12.42 3.52
C GLU A 53 3.57 -12.88 2.73
N ILE A 54 4.77 -12.46 3.18
CA ILE A 54 6.05 -12.86 2.59
C ILE A 54 6.91 -13.47 3.68
N TYR A 55 7.41 -14.68 3.45
CA TYR A 55 8.36 -15.38 4.32
C TYR A 55 9.71 -15.51 3.63
N LEU A 56 10.74 -14.91 4.22
CA LEU A 56 12.12 -14.95 3.73
C LEU A 56 13.03 -15.65 4.74
N LYS A 57 13.70 -16.72 4.32
CA LYS A 57 14.73 -17.37 5.12
C LYS A 57 16.11 -16.79 4.83
N ILE A 58 16.85 -16.45 5.87
CA ILE A 58 18.19 -15.87 5.73
C ILE A 58 19.13 -16.85 5.02
N GLY A 59 19.81 -16.36 3.97
CA GLY A 59 20.73 -17.12 3.14
C GLY A 59 20.05 -18.07 2.15
N SER A 60 18.72 -18.04 2.01
CA SER A 60 18.00 -18.83 1.02
C SER A 60 17.44 -17.97 -0.11
N ASN A 61 17.56 -18.45 -1.33
CA ASN A 61 16.90 -17.92 -2.50
C ASN A 61 15.46 -18.45 -2.64
N GLU A 62 15.04 -19.39 -1.79
CA GLU A 62 13.67 -19.90 -1.74
C GLU A 62 12.87 -19.12 -0.69
N THR A 63 11.76 -18.53 -1.11
CA THR A 63 10.88 -17.70 -0.28
C THR A 63 9.43 -18.14 -0.47
N LEU A 64 8.52 -17.71 0.40
CA LEU A 64 7.09 -17.92 0.23
C LEU A 64 6.37 -16.58 0.10
N VAL A 65 5.44 -16.48 -0.84
CA VAL A 65 4.47 -15.39 -0.96
C VAL A 65 3.08 -15.98 -0.87
N ASN A 66 2.30 -15.60 0.15
CA ASN A 66 0.99 -16.18 0.43
C ASN A 66 0.99 -17.72 0.48
N GLY A 67 2.08 -18.30 1.01
CA GLY A 67 2.29 -19.75 1.10
C GLY A 67 2.80 -20.42 -0.19
N GLU A 68 2.86 -19.69 -1.31
CA GLU A 68 3.39 -20.21 -2.58
C GLU A 68 4.90 -19.98 -2.68
N LYS A 69 5.63 -20.99 -3.17
CA LYS A 69 7.09 -20.93 -3.29
C LYS A 69 7.50 -20.05 -4.47
N VAL A 70 8.37 -19.08 -4.18
CA VAL A 70 9.00 -18.19 -5.16
C VAL A 70 10.52 -18.27 -5.03
N ILE A 71 11.23 -18.12 -6.14
CA ILE A 71 12.69 -18.06 -6.17
C ILE A 71 13.12 -16.62 -6.43
N ILE A 72 14.06 -16.12 -5.62
CA ILE A 72 14.63 -14.77 -5.75
C ILE A 72 16.11 -14.85 -6.16
N ASP A 73 16.58 -13.85 -6.89
CA ASP A 73 17.96 -13.82 -7.41
C ASP A 73 19.00 -13.65 -6.30
N VAL A 74 18.68 -12.86 -5.27
CA VAL A 74 19.57 -12.58 -4.15
C VAL A 74 18.83 -12.89 -2.85
N ALA A 75 19.43 -13.73 -2.02
CA ALA A 75 18.86 -14.10 -0.73
C ALA A 75 18.81 -12.91 0.25
N ALA A 76 17.87 -12.95 1.19
CA ALA A 76 17.93 -12.11 2.37
C ALA A 76 19.18 -12.46 3.20
N GLU A 77 19.84 -11.47 3.79
CA GLU A 77 21.05 -11.67 4.59
C GLU A 77 21.05 -10.86 5.87
N ILE A 78 21.99 -11.17 6.77
CA ILE A 78 22.23 -10.36 7.96
C ILE A 78 23.62 -9.73 7.83
N THR A 79 23.65 -8.41 7.84
CA THR A 79 24.88 -7.61 7.76
C THR A 79 24.80 -6.53 8.84
N ASP A 80 25.86 -6.36 9.62
CA ASP A 80 25.92 -5.39 10.73
C ASP A 80 24.73 -5.47 11.71
N SER A 81 24.29 -6.69 12.03
CA SER A 81 23.13 -6.95 12.91
C SER A 81 21.80 -6.36 12.38
N ARG A 82 21.69 -6.21 11.06
CA ARG A 82 20.45 -5.85 10.35
C ARG A 82 20.14 -6.89 9.30
N THR A 83 18.87 -7.24 9.18
CA THR A 83 18.38 -8.05 8.07
C THR A 83 18.25 -7.18 6.84
N PHE A 84 18.87 -7.60 5.74
CA PHE A 84 18.82 -6.97 4.44
C PHE A 84 18.04 -7.84 3.47
N VAL A 85 17.21 -7.21 2.64
CA VAL A 85 16.40 -7.93 1.64
C VAL A 85 16.44 -7.26 0.27
N PRO A 86 16.15 -7.98 -0.82
CA PRO A 86 15.99 -7.37 -2.14
C PRO A 86 14.79 -6.43 -2.15
N LEU A 87 15.06 -5.14 -2.30
CA LEU A 87 14.04 -4.09 -2.22
C LEU A 87 12.86 -4.32 -3.15
N ARG A 88 13.14 -4.48 -4.44
CA ARG A 88 12.09 -4.60 -5.46
C ARG A 88 11.15 -5.76 -5.16
N PHE A 89 11.71 -6.91 -4.78
CA PHE A 89 10.93 -8.10 -4.47
C PHE A 89 9.93 -7.83 -3.34
N VAL A 90 10.39 -7.27 -2.22
CA VAL A 90 9.49 -7.03 -1.08
C VAL A 90 8.50 -5.90 -1.37
N SER A 91 8.93 -4.80 -1.99
CA SER A 91 8.07 -3.66 -2.28
C SER A 91 6.97 -4.00 -3.28
N GLU A 92 7.30 -4.67 -4.39
CA GLU A 92 6.31 -5.00 -5.43
C GLU A 92 5.28 -6.03 -4.95
N ASN A 93 5.70 -7.02 -4.16
CA ASN A 93 4.74 -7.97 -3.55
C ASN A 93 3.82 -7.30 -2.51
N LEU A 94 4.24 -6.18 -1.94
CA LEU A 94 3.42 -5.37 -1.05
C LEU A 94 2.59 -4.31 -1.78
N GLY A 95 2.61 -4.28 -3.12
CA GLY A 95 1.80 -3.35 -3.92
C GLY A 95 2.45 -1.99 -4.18
N ALA A 96 3.74 -1.83 -3.87
CA ALA A 96 4.50 -0.63 -4.22
C ALA A 96 5.19 -0.76 -5.58
N THR A 97 5.37 0.35 -6.27
CA THR A 97 6.19 0.45 -7.48
C THR A 97 7.59 0.92 -7.13
N VAL A 98 8.62 0.28 -7.68
CA VAL A 98 10.02 0.69 -7.47
C VAL A 98 10.63 1.23 -8.76
N LEU A 99 10.92 2.53 -8.76
CA LEU A 99 11.55 3.25 -9.85
C LEU A 99 13.05 3.45 -9.56
N TRP A 100 13.85 3.39 -10.62
CA TRP A 100 15.28 3.63 -10.58
C TRP A 100 15.66 4.73 -11.55
N ASP A 101 16.26 5.80 -11.03
CA ASP A 101 16.94 6.82 -11.82
C ASP A 101 18.44 6.53 -11.81
N GLY A 102 18.96 6.08 -12.95
CA GLY A 102 20.38 5.78 -13.11
C GLY A 102 21.29 7.00 -13.16
N ALA A 103 20.78 8.17 -13.53
CA ALA A 103 21.58 9.40 -13.59
C ALA A 103 21.88 9.94 -12.20
N THR A 104 20.88 9.92 -11.31
CA THR A 104 21.02 10.38 -9.93
C THR A 104 21.33 9.24 -8.94
N ARG A 105 21.29 7.98 -9.39
CA ARG A 105 21.36 6.77 -8.56
C ARG A 105 20.29 6.77 -7.46
N THR A 106 19.11 7.25 -7.81
CA THR A 106 17.98 7.35 -6.89
C THR A 106 17.04 6.18 -7.07
N VAL A 107 16.74 5.50 -5.97
CA VAL A 107 15.56 4.63 -5.89
C VAL A 107 14.40 5.46 -5.38
N ALA A 108 13.29 5.45 -6.10
CA ALA A 108 12.00 5.97 -5.65
C ALA A 108 11.01 4.81 -5.50
N ILE A 109 10.34 4.77 -4.36
CA ILE A 109 9.27 3.83 -4.05
C ILE A 109 7.98 4.63 -4.07
N GLU A 110 7.06 4.22 -4.93
CA GLU A 110 5.73 4.79 -5.02
C GLU A 110 4.75 3.79 -4.44
N TYR A 111 3.98 4.22 -3.46
CA TYR A 111 3.00 3.39 -2.78
C TYR A 111 1.73 4.19 -2.53
N ASN A 112 0.59 3.51 -2.59
CA ASN A 112 -0.70 4.14 -2.42
C ASN A 112 -0.86 4.64 -0.98
N THR A 113 -1.26 5.91 -0.83
CA THR A 113 -1.38 6.56 0.48
C THR A 113 -2.82 6.97 0.74
N ILE A 114 -3.18 7.06 2.01
CA ILE A 114 -4.42 7.71 2.44
C ILE A 114 -4.07 8.67 3.56
N SER A 115 -4.51 9.91 3.41
CA SER A 115 -4.33 10.96 4.41
C SER A 115 -5.69 11.39 4.94
N LEU A 116 -5.76 11.65 6.25
CA LEU A 116 -6.87 12.43 6.78
C LEU A 116 -6.71 13.86 6.30
N VAL A 117 -7.76 14.39 5.70
CA VAL A 117 -7.80 15.79 5.30
C VAL A 117 -8.53 16.52 6.41
N GLU A 118 -7.85 17.45 7.08
CA GLU A 118 -8.54 18.43 7.90
C GLU A 118 -9.42 19.25 6.95
N GLU A 119 -10.72 19.35 7.23
CA GLU A 119 -11.62 20.14 6.38
C GLU A 119 -11.10 21.59 6.37
N PRO A 120 -10.59 22.10 5.23
CA PRO A 120 -10.16 23.49 5.16
C PRO A 120 -11.37 24.39 5.44
N GLU A 121 -11.20 25.41 6.29
CA GLU A 121 -12.30 26.35 6.63
C GLU A 121 -12.81 27.12 5.40
N ASP A 122 -11.99 27.26 4.36
CA ASP A 122 -12.21 28.19 3.24
C ASP A 122 -12.27 27.56 1.83
N GLU A 123 -11.96 26.26 1.66
CA GLU A 123 -12.29 25.59 0.40
C GLU A 123 -13.65 24.93 0.55
N GLU A 124 -14.57 25.18 -0.37
CA GLU A 124 -15.78 24.37 -0.50
C GLU A 124 -15.38 22.94 -0.88
N PHE A 125 -14.93 22.15 0.11
CA PHE A 125 -15.10 20.71 0.08
C PHE A 125 -16.58 20.51 -0.22
N PRO A 126 -16.94 19.80 -1.31
CA PRO A 126 -18.30 19.80 -1.81
C PRO A 126 -19.23 19.44 -0.66
N ALA A 127 -20.01 20.42 -0.20
CA ALA A 127 -20.84 20.32 0.97
C ALA A 127 -21.97 19.33 0.67
N SER A 128 -21.72 18.03 0.83
CA SER A 128 -22.70 16.94 0.94
C SER A 128 -23.90 16.96 -0.04
N SER A 129 -23.75 17.49 -1.27
CA SER A 129 -24.85 17.54 -2.26
C SER A 129 -24.60 16.71 -3.52
N GLY A 130 -23.45 16.04 -3.66
CA GLY A 130 -23.06 15.32 -4.87
C GLY A 130 -22.19 14.09 -4.65
N ALA A 131 -22.45 13.29 -3.61
CA ALA A 131 -21.73 12.03 -3.41
C ALA A 131 -21.87 11.13 -4.65
N ILE A 132 -20.74 10.65 -5.17
CA ILE A 132 -20.67 9.71 -6.31
C ILE A 132 -21.11 8.32 -5.86
N GLY A 133 -20.83 7.95 -4.61
CA GLY A 133 -21.34 6.72 -4.04
C GLY A 133 -21.28 6.65 -2.53
N VAL A 134 -22.17 5.82 -1.97
CA VAL A 134 -22.29 5.60 -0.53
C VAL A 134 -22.32 4.10 -0.27
N PHE A 135 -21.50 3.67 0.68
CA PHE A 135 -21.56 2.34 1.26
C PHE A 135 -21.80 2.46 2.77
N ASP A 136 -22.74 1.69 3.30
CA ASP A 136 -23.02 1.62 4.73
C ASP A 136 -23.54 0.20 5.08
N ASN A 137 -22.87 -0.47 6.01
CA ASN A 137 -23.33 -1.75 6.56
C ASN A 137 -23.48 -1.73 8.09
N GLY A 138 -23.53 -0.54 8.70
CA GLY A 138 -23.59 -0.31 10.14
C GLY A 138 -22.22 -0.30 10.85
N ASP A 139 -21.24 -1.06 10.36
CA ASP A 139 -19.88 -1.08 10.91
C ASP A 139 -18.90 -0.21 10.11
N ILE A 140 -19.08 -0.17 8.80
CA ILE A 140 -18.26 0.54 7.84
C ILE A 140 -19.19 1.47 7.07
N ARG A 141 -18.86 2.75 7.07
CA ARG A 141 -19.52 3.76 6.26
C ARG A 141 -18.50 4.53 5.45
N ILE A 142 -18.73 4.61 4.14
CA ILE A 142 -17.89 5.34 3.18
C ILE A 142 -18.78 6.17 2.28
N ILE A 143 -18.42 7.42 2.10
CA ILE A 143 -19.01 8.36 1.15
C ILE A 143 -17.87 8.77 0.22
N ILE A 144 -18.01 8.53 -1.07
CA ILE A 144 -17.09 9.02 -2.09
C ILE A 144 -17.66 10.30 -2.66
N ASP A 145 -16.95 11.40 -2.48
CA ASP A 145 -17.37 12.72 -2.94
C ASP A 145 -16.81 13.03 -4.33
N LYS A 146 -15.57 12.60 -4.61
CA LYS A 146 -14.86 12.96 -5.85
C LYS A 146 -13.77 11.95 -6.20
N VAL A 147 -13.57 11.71 -7.49
CA VAL A 147 -12.45 10.91 -8.03
C VAL A 147 -11.80 11.69 -9.17
N GLU A 148 -10.50 11.93 -9.10
CA GLU A 148 -9.74 12.66 -10.12
C GLU A 148 -8.51 11.87 -10.56
N PHE A 149 -8.26 11.82 -11.86
CA PHE A 149 -7.04 11.25 -12.42
C PHE A 149 -6.08 12.35 -12.87
N ASN A 150 -4.91 12.41 -12.24
CA ASN A 150 -3.81 13.26 -12.69
C ASN A 150 -2.90 12.45 -13.63
N SER A 151 -3.07 12.63 -14.94
CA SER A 151 -2.30 11.90 -15.96
C SER A 151 -0.80 12.22 -15.97
N SER A 152 -0.40 13.41 -15.53
CA SER A 152 1.01 13.81 -15.44
C SER A 152 1.71 13.11 -14.28
N GLU A 153 1.02 12.99 -13.15
CA GLU A 153 1.51 12.28 -11.96
C GLU A 153 1.23 10.78 -12.00
N LYS A 154 0.33 10.34 -12.89
CA LYS A 154 -0.16 8.95 -13.00
C LYS A 154 -0.86 8.48 -11.73
N LYS A 155 -1.56 9.39 -11.03
CA LYS A 155 -2.24 9.13 -9.75
C LYS A 155 -3.73 9.39 -9.86
N PHE A 156 -4.54 8.57 -9.19
CA PHE A 156 -5.90 8.94 -8.81
C PHE A 156 -5.90 9.60 -7.43
N HIS A 157 -6.75 10.61 -7.26
CA HIS A 157 -7.10 11.19 -5.98
C HIS A 157 -8.58 10.89 -5.72
N ILE A 158 -8.88 10.21 -4.62
CA ILE A 158 -10.23 9.86 -4.21
C ILE A 158 -10.52 10.61 -2.91
N TYR A 159 -11.51 11.48 -2.95
CA TYR A 159 -11.93 12.27 -1.80
C TYR A 159 -13.25 11.74 -1.27
N GLY A 160 -13.40 11.75 0.04
CA GLY A 160 -14.61 11.26 0.66
C GLY A 160 -14.62 11.40 2.17
N LYS A 161 -15.65 10.81 2.78
CA LYS A 161 -15.81 10.70 4.23
C LYS A 161 -15.97 9.26 4.64
N ALA A 162 -15.26 8.82 5.68
CA ALA A 162 -15.31 7.43 6.12
C ALA A 162 -15.29 7.26 7.64
N ASN A 163 -15.90 6.16 8.10
CA ASN A 163 -15.78 5.60 9.44
C ASN A 163 -15.78 4.07 9.34
N PHE A 164 -14.78 3.42 9.91
CA PHE A 164 -14.60 1.97 9.84
C PHE A 164 -14.81 1.25 11.18
N ASN A 165 -15.15 1.97 12.25
CA ASN A 165 -15.34 1.41 13.59
C ASN A 165 -14.18 0.49 14.03
N GLY A 166 -12.94 0.90 13.74
CA GLY A 166 -11.74 0.11 14.05
C GLY A 166 -11.44 -1.06 13.10
N LYS A 167 -12.26 -1.30 12.07
CA LYS A 167 -12.00 -2.31 11.06
C LYS A 167 -10.99 -1.82 10.02
N ARG A 168 -10.21 -2.75 9.49
CA ARG A 168 -9.41 -2.52 8.29
C ARG A 168 -10.35 -2.50 7.08
N VAL A 169 -10.09 -1.63 6.11
CA VAL A 169 -10.82 -1.54 4.84
C VAL A 169 -9.78 -1.38 3.72
N ALA A 170 -10.08 -1.70 2.47
CA ALA A 170 -9.28 -1.33 1.30
C ALA A 170 -10.19 -0.82 0.16
N LEU A 171 -9.69 0.09 -0.68
CA LEU A 171 -10.36 0.82 -1.76
C LEU A 171 -9.47 0.45 -2.94
N SER A 172 -10.05 -0.12 -3.96
CA SER A 172 -9.31 -0.49 -5.16
C SER A 172 -9.97 0.15 -6.35
N VAL A 173 -9.18 0.72 -7.25
CA VAL A 173 -9.69 1.32 -8.49
C VAL A 173 -9.61 0.26 -9.58
N PHE A 174 -10.74 -0.01 -10.23
CA PHE A 174 -10.87 -1.04 -11.27
C PHE A 174 -11.10 -0.40 -12.64
N ASP A 175 -10.44 -0.94 -13.67
CA ASP A 175 -10.72 -0.65 -15.08
C ASP A 175 -11.48 -1.78 -15.80
N SER A 176 -11.99 -1.52 -17.01
CA SER A 176 -12.73 -2.51 -17.84
C SER A 176 -11.91 -3.75 -18.22
N LYS A 177 -10.59 -3.67 -18.11
CA LYS A 177 -9.68 -4.77 -18.48
C LYS A 177 -9.41 -5.70 -17.31
N GLY A 178 -9.99 -5.40 -16.14
CA GLY A 178 -9.78 -6.18 -14.91
C GLY A 178 -8.45 -5.91 -14.24
N ASN A 179 -7.74 -4.84 -14.61
CA ASN A 179 -6.57 -4.41 -13.87
C ASN A 179 -7.04 -3.82 -12.54
N VAL A 180 -6.45 -4.32 -11.45
CA VAL A 180 -6.77 -3.89 -10.10
C VAL A 180 -5.59 -3.09 -9.59
N ILE A 181 -5.77 -1.79 -9.37
CA ILE A 181 -4.82 -1.04 -8.57
C ILE A 181 -5.37 -0.99 -7.15
N VAL A 182 -4.69 -1.71 -6.26
CA VAL A 182 -5.07 -1.83 -4.85
C VAL A 182 -4.46 -0.67 -4.09
N ALA A 183 -5.27 0.26 -3.57
CA ALA A 183 -4.83 1.11 -2.48
C ALA A 183 -5.08 0.34 -1.18
N ASP A 184 -4.02 -0.25 -0.64
CA ASP A 184 -4.07 -1.02 0.60
C ASP A 184 -4.06 -0.07 1.79
N PHE A 185 -5.11 -0.09 2.61
CA PHE A 185 -5.22 0.86 3.72
C PHE A 185 -4.53 0.34 4.96
N VAL A 186 -4.13 1.28 5.80
CA VAL A 186 -4.05 1.06 7.23
C VAL A 186 -4.70 2.23 7.98
N ASN A 187 -5.72 1.88 8.77
CA ASN A 187 -6.32 2.55 9.92
C ASN A 187 -6.94 3.95 9.80
N PHE A 188 -8.27 4.00 9.91
CA PHE A 188 -8.94 5.05 10.68
C PHE A 188 -9.52 4.44 11.95
N GLY A 189 -9.05 4.96 13.09
CA GLY A 189 -9.29 4.40 14.42
C GLY A 189 -10.75 4.39 14.88
N ASN A 190 -10.96 4.06 16.16
CA ASN A 190 -12.26 3.85 16.81
C ASN A 190 -13.08 5.14 17.03
N GLU A 191 -13.16 6.02 16.05
CA GLU A 191 -13.90 7.27 16.18
C GLU A 191 -15.30 7.12 15.60
N GLN A 192 -16.34 7.42 16.39
CA GLN A 192 -17.74 7.30 15.95
C GLN A 192 -18.18 8.37 14.92
N LYS A 193 -17.27 9.25 14.48
CA LYS A 193 -17.56 10.30 13.50
C LYS A 193 -16.94 9.96 12.14
N LEU A 194 -17.65 10.32 11.07
CA LEU A 194 -17.08 10.33 9.73
C LEU A 194 -15.92 11.34 9.68
N LYS A 195 -14.80 10.93 9.09
CA LYS A 195 -13.65 11.80 8.81
C LYS A 195 -13.44 11.95 7.32
N SER A 196 -13.07 13.16 6.90
CA SER A 196 -12.66 13.42 5.53
C SER A 196 -11.30 12.78 5.25
N PHE A 197 -11.16 12.20 4.06
CA PHE A 197 -9.94 11.56 3.60
C PHE A 197 -9.65 11.93 2.15
N GLU A 198 -8.38 11.81 1.80
CA GLU A 198 -7.87 11.74 0.45
C GLU A 198 -7.10 10.43 0.32
N ALA A 199 -7.49 9.60 -0.64
CA ALA A 199 -6.74 8.41 -1.02
C ALA A 199 -6.06 8.64 -2.36
N VAL A 200 -4.75 8.44 -2.41
CA VAL A 200 -3.92 8.60 -3.59
C VAL A 200 -3.50 7.23 -4.11
N VAL A 201 -3.84 6.96 -5.38
CA VAL A 201 -3.63 5.66 -6.02
C VAL A 201 -2.72 5.82 -7.24
N HIS A 202 -1.49 5.34 -7.13
CA HIS A 202 -0.49 5.32 -8.20
C HIS A 202 -0.81 4.23 -9.22
N THR A 203 -1.00 4.64 -10.47
CA THR A 203 -1.37 3.74 -11.56
C THR A 203 -0.18 3.24 -12.38
N GLY A 204 0.96 3.93 -12.29
CA GLY A 204 2.13 3.69 -13.15
C GLY A 204 1.93 4.04 -14.63
N THR A 205 0.71 4.43 -15.04
CA THR A 205 0.33 4.77 -16.43
C THR A 205 -0.29 6.17 -16.52
N SER A 206 -0.09 6.87 -17.64
CA SER A 206 -0.75 8.16 -17.91
C SER A 206 -2.11 8.00 -18.60
N GLN A 207 -2.50 6.75 -18.90
CA GLN A 207 -3.78 6.40 -19.53
C GLN A 207 -4.46 5.34 -18.67
N TYR A 208 -5.43 5.76 -17.86
CA TYR A 208 -6.26 4.88 -17.06
C TYR A 208 -7.71 5.36 -17.11
N ASN A 209 -8.65 4.44 -17.32
CA ASN A 209 -10.08 4.72 -17.28
C ASN A 209 -10.69 3.89 -16.16
N ALA A 210 -10.92 4.52 -15.01
CA ALA A 210 -11.52 3.85 -13.87
C ALA A 210 -13.04 3.73 -14.08
N GLU A 211 -13.60 2.57 -13.74
CA GLU A 211 -15.04 2.27 -13.86
C GLU A 211 -15.70 2.04 -12.51
N SER A 212 -14.93 1.57 -11.52
CA SER A 212 -15.46 1.39 -10.17
C SER A 212 -14.40 1.50 -9.09
N ILE A 213 -14.85 1.89 -7.91
CA ILE A 213 -14.16 1.75 -6.64
C ILE A 213 -14.69 0.52 -5.94
N ILE A 214 -13.81 -0.42 -5.62
CA ILE A 214 -14.12 -1.62 -4.87
C ILE A 214 -13.74 -1.44 -3.42
N ILE A 215 -14.67 -1.77 -2.52
CA ILE A 215 -14.44 -1.75 -1.09
C ILE A 215 -14.19 -3.19 -0.65
N ASN A 216 -13.02 -3.44 -0.06
CA ASN A 216 -12.66 -4.70 0.57
C ASN A 216 -12.60 -4.53 2.10
N ALA A 217 -12.99 -5.54 2.85
CA ALA A 217 -12.82 -5.58 4.30
C ALA A 217 -12.47 -7.00 4.75
N PRO A 218 -11.94 -7.21 5.97
CA PRO A 218 -11.70 -8.53 6.50
C PRO A 218 -12.97 -9.38 6.46
N ASP A 219 -12.81 -10.65 6.12
CA ASP A 219 -13.87 -11.63 6.27
C ASP A 219 -14.23 -11.86 7.75
N LYS A 220 -15.22 -12.71 8.01
CA LYS A 220 -15.72 -12.94 9.38
C LYS A 220 -14.64 -13.44 10.34
N GLU A 221 -13.62 -14.11 9.82
CA GLU A 221 -12.51 -14.66 10.60
C GLU A 221 -11.35 -13.67 10.75
N GLY A 222 -11.35 -12.58 9.98
CA GLY A 222 -10.27 -11.59 9.97
C GLY A 222 -9.05 -12.04 9.17
N ASN A 223 -9.13 -13.17 8.47
CA ASN A 223 -7.99 -13.87 7.87
C ASN A 223 -7.65 -13.36 6.47
N LYS A 224 -8.63 -12.81 5.75
CA LYS A 224 -8.45 -12.30 4.38
C LYS A 224 -9.32 -11.09 4.09
N MET A 225 -8.84 -10.22 3.23
CA MET A 225 -9.64 -9.13 2.66
C MET A 225 -10.57 -9.71 1.58
N VAL A 226 -11.87 -9.39 1.67
CA VAL A 226 -12.88 -9.79 0.69
C VAL A 226 -13.63 -8.56 0.18
N ARG A 227 -14.04 -8.59 -1.09
CA ARG A 227 -14.90 -7.56 -1.68
C ARG A 227 -16.24 -7.52 -0.96
N ILE A 228 -16.56 -6.37 -0.38
CA ILE A 228 -17.84 -6.10 0.30
C ILE A 228 -18.72 -5.13 -0.48
N ALA A 229 -18.17 -4.32 -1.38
CA ALA A 229 -18.95 -3.41 -2.21
C ALA A 229 -18.25 -3.01 -3.52
N SER A 230 -19.03 -2.34 -4.37
CA SER A 230 -18.63 -1.68 -5.61
C SER A 230 -19.35 -0.35 -5.69
N ILE A 231 -18.64 0.71 -6.04
CA ILE A 231 -19.19 2.02 -6.37
C ILE A 231 -18.77 2.32 -7.79
N ASP A 232 -19.72 2.41 -8.71
CA ASP A 232 -19.43 2.74 -10.11
C ASP A 232 -19.13 4.25 -10.22
N ILE A 233 -18.17 4.62 -11.07
CA ILE A 233 -17.66 6.00 -11.22
C ILE A 233 -17.55 6.43 -12.68
#